data_AF-W7HMF0-F1
#
_entry.id   AF-W7HMF0-F1
#
_cell.length_a   1.000
_cell.length_b   1.000
_cell.length_c   1.000
_cell.angle_alpha   90.00
_cell.angle_beta   90.00
_cell.angle_gamma   90.00
#
_symmetry.space_group_name_H-M   'P 1'
#
loop_
_entity.id
_entity.type
_entity.pdbx_description
1 polymer ?
#
loop_
_entity_poly.entity_id
_entity_poly.type
_entity_poly.pdbx_seq_one_letter_code
_entity_poly.pdbx_strand_id
1 'polypeptide(L)'
;MDDTAQNPPPSKRLKHEHHDAETDSDASSSIRSRAETPPPNPQLSAKPVHPVPARSAFSELMAKKAKPAAPPLKPSLPPSSWPPRARNPYYLSNDPRSNLAAYLSNPESLPPSAGILFHNPDFVVVKDAFPKATVHALILPRDIRVTHLHPVEVLSSEPALLASVREIATQARTLLAKELQRIHARSSAMEIARQTAFEALEDRAVTEPGFDPDSEEAMSTLPPHRDWEAAIRIGVHSRPSMSNLHVHLISEDMHSPFLKKKAHYNSFNSWFFVGLDEFPLREDDGRIPGIAGMGDTLKGDMVCWRCQKNFSNKFKQLKEHLEAEHREWIKI
;
A
#
# COMPACT_ATOMS: atom_id res chain seq x y z
N MET A 1 -55.24 18.51 -1.28
CA MET A 1 -55.97 17.48 -2.06
C MET A 1 -54.88 16.73 -2.82
N ASP A 2 -53.95 16.10 -2.09
CA ASP A 2 -54.07 14.73 -1.56
C ASP A 2 -54.55 13.75 -2.62
N ASP A 3 -53.59 13.10 -3.28
CA ASP A 3 -53.78 11.73 -3.73
C ASP A 3 -52.45 10.98 -3.72
N THR A 4 -52.49 9.84 -3.04
CA THR A 4 -51.38 9.02 -2.58
C THR A 4 -51.16 7.90 -3.60
N ALA A 5 -49.96 7.78 -4.18
CA ALA A 5 -49.62 6.65 -5.05
C ALA A 5 -48.60 5.73 -4.35
N GLN A 6 -49.08 4.53 -4.01
CA GLN A 6 -48.37 3.45 -3.33
C GLN A 6 -47.45 2.65 -4.27
N ASN A 7 -46.30 2.24 -3.74
CA ASN A 7 -45.37 1.27 -4.34
C ASN A 7 -45.97 -0.14 -4.46
N PRO A 8 -45.65 -0.92 -5.52
CA PRO A 8 -45.82 -2.37 -5.53
C PRO A 8 -44.57 -3.15 -5.00
N PRO A 9 -44.75 -4.40 -4.51
CA PRO A 9 -43.78 -5.15 -3.69
C PRO A 9 -42.77 -6.02 -4.49
N PRO A 10 -41.72 -6.57 -3.85
CA PRO A 10 -40.66 -7.33 -4.52
C PRO A 10 -41.05 -8.80 -4.78
N SER A 11 -40.77 -9.29 -5.99
CA SER A 11 -41.01 -10.70 -6.36
C SER A 11 -39.89 -11.63 -5.89
N LYS A 12 -40.35 -12.73 -5.30
CA LYS A 12 -39.67 -13.81 -4.58
C LYS A 12 -38.55 -14.54 -5.33
N ARG A 13 -37.48 -14.75 -4.55
CA ARG A 13 -36.54 -15.88 -4.50
C ARG A 13 -37.16 -17.22 -4.94
N LEU A 14 -36.53 -17.90 -5.90
CA LEU A 14 -36.71 -19.34 -6.13
C LEU A 14 -35.45 -20.09 -5.69
N LYS A 15 -35.67 -21.00 -4.74
CA LYS A 15 -34.77 -22.10 -4.38
C LYS A 15 -34.97 -23.23 -5.38
N HIS A 16 -33.91 -23.94 -5.74
CA HIS A 16 -34.00 -25.33 -6.16
C HIS A 16 -32.92 -26.14 -5.43
N GLU A 17 -33.40 -27.20 -4.80
CA GLU A 17 -32.67 -28.18 -4.00
C GLU A 17 -32.13 -29.33 -4.87
N HIS A 18 -31.11 -29.96 -4.30
CA HIS A 18 -30.61 -31.34 -4.44
C HIS A 18 -31.21 -32.28 -5.48
N HIS A 19 -30.31 -32.97 -6.18
CA HIS A 19 -30.46 -34.39 -6.51
C HIS A 19 -29.14 -35.13 -6.22
N ASP A 20 -29.29 -36.23 -5.49
CA ASP A 20 -28.27 -37.20 -5.11
C ASP A 20 -27.95 -38.21 -6.24
N ALA A 21 -26.83 -38.91 -6.02
CA ALA A 21 -26.64 -40.36 -6.16
C ALA A 21 -25.76 -40.92 -7.31
N GLU A 22 -24.93 -41.88 -6.87
CA GLU A 22 -24.37 -43.07 -7.56
C GLU A 22 -23.20 -42.87 -8.54
N THR A 23 -21.97 -43.28 -8.16
CA THR A 23 -21.34 -44.63 -8.33
C THR A 23 -21.37 -45.14 -9.76
N ASP A 24 -20.21 -45.31 -10.41
CA ASP A 24 -19.45 -46.56 -10.41
C ASP A 24 -18.19 -46.48 -11.31
N SER A 25 -17.25 -47.40 -11.04
CA SER A 25 -16.20 -48.08 -11.85
C SER A 25 -15.89 -47.59 -13.30
N ASP A 26 -14.69 -47.74 -13.86
CA ASP A 26 -13.81 -48.90 -13.83
C ASP A 26 -12.43 -48.60 -14.51
N ALA A 27 -11.45 -49.45 -14.18
CA ALA A 27 -10.35 -49.97 -15.01
C ALA A 27 -9.42 -48.98 -15.76
N SER A 28 -8.10 -49.10 -15.78
CA SER A 28 -7.12 -50.14 -15.46
C SER A 28 -5.74 -49.46 -15.76
N SER A 29 -4.56 -49.94 -15.41
CA SER A 29 -4.11 -51.29 -15.18
C SER A 29 -2.71 -51.20 -14.56
N SER A 30 -2.39 -52.21 -13.74
CA SER A 30 -1.14 -52.96 -13.80
C SER A 30 0.16 -52.33 -13.33
N ILE A 31 1.02 -53.01 -12.58
CA ILE A 31 1.05 -54.40 -12.11
C ILE A 31 2.15 -54.43 -11.04
N ARG A 32 1.81 -55.02 -9.90
CA ARG A 32 2.56 -56.04 -9.12
C ARG A 32 3.97 -55.70 -8.61
N SER A 33 4.38 -56.16 -7.42
CA SER A 33 3.77 -56.94 -6.34
C SER A 33 4.90 -57.13 -5.32
N ARG A 34 4.67 -56.80 -4.04
CA ARG A 34 4.31 -57.73 -2.96
C ARG A 34 5.57 -58.31 -2.27
N ALA A 35 5.89 -57.86 -1.05
CA ALA A 35 5.39 -58.36 0.25
C ALA A 35 5.98 -59.74 0.61
N GLU A 36 6.23 -60.15 1.84
CA GLU A 36 5.70 -59.77 3.15
C GLU A 36 6.60 -60.42 4.23
N THR A 37 6.59 -59.78 5.41
CA THR A 37 7.00 -60.12 6.81
C THR A 37 6.62 -61.52 7.37
N PRO A 38 6.78 -61.85 8.69
CA PRO A 38 7.83 -61.71 9.75
C PRO A 38 7.97 -63.06 10.55
N PRO A 39 7.99 -63.14 11.92
CA PRO A 39 8.95 -62.81 13.02
C PRO A 39 9.57 -64.15 13.62
N PRO A 40 9.93 -64.39 14.93
CA PRO A 40 10.17 -63.60 16.16
C PRO A 40 11.51 -63.92 16.91
N ASN A 41 11.68 -63.38 18.13
CA ASN A 41 12.81 -63.50 19.08
C ASN A 41 12.75 -64.80 19.94
N PRO A 42 13.85 -65.35 20.51
CA PRO A 42 14.09 -65.24 21.98
C PRO A 42 15.55 -65.34 22.54
N GLN A 43 15.79 -64.62 23.64
CA GLN A 43 16.53 -64.86 24.91
C GLN A 43 17.90 -65.62 25.07
N LEU A 44 18.74 -65.00 25.95
CA LEU A 44 19.73 -65.53 26.92
C LEU A 44 21.06 -66.10 26.34
N SER A 45 22.28 -65.75 26.78
CA SER A 45 22.85 -65.65 28.14
C SER A 45 24.34 -65.20 28.12
N ALA A 46 24.86 -64.88 29.32
CA ALA A 46 26.29 -64.86 29.74
C ALA A 46 27.19 -63.62 29.48
N LYS A 47 27.68 -63.04 30.59
CA LYS A 47 28.91 -62.22 30.74
C LYS A 47 30.10 -63.18 31.09
N PRO A 48 31.37 -62.74 31.31
CA PRO A 48 32.07 -61.47 30.99
C PRO A 48 33.46 -61.68 30.35
N VAL A 49 34.23 -60.58 30.23
CA VAL A 49 35.71 -60.43 30.31
C VAL A 49 36.37 -59.88 29.03
N HIS A 50 37.19 -58.86 29.26
CA HIS A 50 37.80 -57.86 28.36
C HIS A 50 38.62 -58.43 27.19
N PRO A 51 38.73 -57.68 26.07
CA PRO A 51 39.85 -56.73 25.96
C PRO A 51 39.48 -55.36 25.35
N VAL A 52 40.36 -54.41 25.64
CA VAL A 52 40.42 -53.01 25.20
C VAL A 52 40.12 -52.81 23.71
N PRO A 53 39.31 -51.81 23.33
CA PRO A 53 39.38 -51.23 22.00
C PRO A 53 39.99 -49.82 22.03
N ALA A 54 40.79 -49.63 20.98
CA ALA A 54 41.39 -48.42 20.43
C ALA A 54 40.79 -47.07 20.84
N ARG A 55 41.71 -46.16 21.13
CA ARG A 55 41.51 -44.71 21.20
C ARG A 55 40.77 -44.21 19.95
N SER A 56 39.54 -43.74 20.13
CA SER A 56 38.84 -42.95 19.12
C SER A 56 39.23 -41.48 19.27
N ALA A 57 39.48 -40.80 18.16
CA ALA A 57 39.89 -39.40 18.06
C ALA A 57 38.79 -38.39 18.50
N PHE A 58 37.78 -38.83 19.25
CA PHE A 58 36.66 -38.03 19.74
C PHE A 58 36.68 -37.80 21.27
N SER A 59 37.64 -38.35 22.02
CA SER A 59 37.75 -38.17 23.49
C SER A 59 38.76 -37.12 23.96
N GLU A 60 39.55 -36.52 23.06
CA GLU A 60 40.51 -35.44 23.40
C GLU A 60 39.94 -34.02 23.25
N LEU A 61 38.77 -33.85 22.61
CA LEU A 61 38.20 -32.52 22.35
C LEU A 61 37.24 -32.02 23.44
N MET A 62 36.99 -32.81 24.51
CA MET A 62 36.04 -32.48 25.58
C MET A 62 36.65 -32.44 27.01
N ALA A 63 37.97 -32.34 27.17
CA ALA A 63 38.58 -32.15 28.50
C ALA A 63 38.79 -30.66 28.84
N LYS A 64 38.14 -30.24 29.93
CA LYS A 64 38.15 -28.89 30.51
C LYS A 64 39.57 -28.39 30.82
N LYS A 65 39.99 -27.30 30.18
CA LYS A 65 41.22 -26.57 30.51
C LYS A 65 41.03 -25.76 31.80
N ALA A 66 41.94 -25.94 32.75
CA ALA A 66 41.98 -25.18 34.01
C ALA A 66 42.17 -23.67 33.74
N LYS A 67 41.52 -22.84 34.57
CA LYS A 67 41.51 -21.37 34.49
C LYS A 67 42.92 -20.78 34.61
N PRO A 68 43.36 -19.92 33.68
CA PRO A 68 44.50 -19.03 33.91
C PRO A 68 44.13 -17.92 34.91
N ALA A 69 45.08 -17.53 35.75
CA ALA A 69 44.95 -16.40 36.67
C ALA A 69 44.65 -15.08 35.91
N ALA A 70 43.81 -14.24 36.51
CA ALA A 70 43.34 -12.99 35.91
C ALA A 70 44.51 -12.01 35.63
N PRO A 71 44.56 -11.38 34.43
CA PRO A 71 45.45 -10.25 34.20
C PRO A 71 45.02 -9.04 35.04
N PRO A 72 45.94 -8.12 35.38
CA PRO A 72 45.62 -6.95 36.18
C PRO A 72 44.54 -6.11 35.48
N LEU A 73 43.60 -5.61 36.28
CA LEU A 73 42.49 -4.75 35.87
C LEU A 73 43.01 -3.60 35.00
N LYS A 74 42.59 -3.58 33.74
CA LYS A 74 42.70 -2.39 32.89
C LYS A 74 41.94 -1.25 33.60
N PRO A 75 42.46 -0.03 33.68
CA PRO A 75 41.70 1.10 34.19
C PRO A 75 40.37 1.18 33.45
N SER A 76 39.27 1.17 34.18
CA SER A 76 37.94 1.39 33.64
C SER A 76 37.96 2.67 32.82
N LEU A 77 37.65 2.56 31.53
CA LEU A 77 37.30 3.73 30.71
C LEU A 77 36.22 4.52 31.48
N PRO A 78 36.32 5.86 31.55
CA PRO A 78 35.29 6.65 32.20
C PRO A 78 33.93 6.36 31.55
N PRO A 79 32.82 6.47 32.30
CA PRO A 79 31.49 6.33 31.71
C PRO A 79 31.42 7.24 30.49
N SER A 80 31.11 6.63 29.34
CA SER A 80 30.98 7.29 28.06
C SER A 80 30.29 8.65 28.24
N SER A 81 31.06 9.73 28.12
CA SER A 81 30.59 11.12 28.08
C SER A 81 29.87 11.45 26.77
N TRP A 82 29.62 10.45 25.93
CA TRP A 82 28.76 10.60 24.78
C TRP A 82 27.32 10.74 25.26
N PRO A 83 26.61 11.82 24.89
CA PRO A 83 25.19 11.91 25.13
C PRO A 83 24.54 10.64 24.55
N PRO A 84 23.56 10.02 25.23
CA PRO A 84 22.80 8.94 24.61
C PRO A 84 22.33 9.45 23.25
N ARG A 85 22.65 8.73 22.16
CA ARG A 85 22.15 9.08 20.82
C ARG A 85 20.66 9.34 20.99
N ALA A 86 20.24 10.59 20.75
CA ALA A 86 18.86 10.99 20.99
C ALA A 86 17.97 9.98 20.25
N ARG A 87 17.15 9.25 21.01
CA ARG A 87 16.15 8.36 20.41
C ARG A 87 15.30 9.24 19.52
N ASN A 88 15.32 8.98 18.22
CA ASN A 88 14.50 9.72 17.27
C ASN A 88 13.03 9.55 17.70
N PRO A 89 12.33 10.62 18.10
CA PRO A 89 11.04 10.51 18.77
C PRO A 89 9.95 9.96 17.84
N TYR A 90 10.14 10.06 16.53
CA TYR A 90 9.22 9.53 15.52
C TYR A 90 9.22 8.00 15.42
N TYR A 91 10.18 7.31 16.03
CA TYR A 91 10.21 5.86 16.11
C TYR A 91 9.49 5.37 17.36
N LEU A 92 8.45 4.56 17.18
CA LEU A 92 7.95 3.71 18.26
C LEU A 92 8.96 2.60 18.51
N SER A 93 9.39 2.47 19.77
CA SER A 93 10.43 1.52 20.18
C SER A 93 10.12 0.11 19.67
N ASN A 94 11.00 -0.44 18.83
CA ASN A 94 10.90 -1.77 18.23
C ASN A 94 9.68 -2.02 17.33
N ASP A 95 9.00 -0.99 16.81
CA ASP A 95 7.91 -1.17 15.84
C ASP A 95 8.44 -1.16 14.39
N PRO A 96 8.43 -2.30 13.67
CA PRO A 96 8.88 -2.34 12.27
C PRO A 96 8.02 -1.50 11.32
N ARG A 97 6.83 -1.06 11.77
CA ARG A 97 5.91 -0.21 10.98
C ARG A 97 6.21 1.28 11.11
N SER A 98 7.23 1.70 11.86
CA SER A 98 7.61 3.11 12.01
C SER A 98 8.69 3.57 11.03
N ASN A 99 8.88 2.88 9.88
CA ASN A 99 9.94 3.25 8.94
C ASN A 99 9.73 4.65 8.30
N LEU A 100 8.50 5.17 8.29
CA LEU A 100 8.22 6.53 7.83
C LEU A 100 8.85 7.60 8.75
N ALA A 101 9.20 7.26 9.98
CA ALA A 101 9.94 8.12 10.92
C ALA A 101 11.26 8.64 10.35
N ALA A 102 11.87 7.90 9.42
CA ALA A 102 13.12 8.30 8.75
C ALA A 102 12.98 9.65 8.01
N TYR A 103 11.79 9.97 7.51
CA TYR A 103 11.51 11.20 6.77
C TYR A 103 11.25 12.42 7.66
N LEU A 104 10.81 12.20 8.91
CA LEU A 104 10.25 13.26 9.76
C LEU A 104 11.30 14.07 10.53
N SER A 105 12.41 13.44 10.92
CA SER A 105 13.41 14.08 11.79
C SER A 105 14.24 15.16 11.09
N ASN A 106 14.81 14.84 9.92
CA ASN A 106 15.67 15.77 9.19
C ASN A 106 15.58 15.53 7.67
N PRO A 107 14.46 15.94 7.03
CA PRO A 107 14.23 15.67 5.60
C PRO A 107 15.32 16.25 4.70
N GLU A 108 15.93 17.37 5.07
CA GLU A 108 16.99 18.04 4.30
C GLU A 108 18.29 17.24 4.22
N SER A 109 18.54 16.35 5.19
CA SER A 109 19.73 15.49 5.20
C SER A 109 19.57 14.22 4.37
N LEU A 110 18.37 13.93 3.88
CA LEU A 110 18.10 12.74 3.10
C LEU A 110 18.56 12.93 1.64
N PRO A 111 19.10 11.88 1.00
CA PRO A 111 19.55 11.97 -0.37
C PRO A 111 18.36 12.21 -1.33
N PRO A 112 18.59 12.75 -2.55
CA PRO A 112 17.53 12.93 -3.53
C PRO A 112 16.76 11.64 -3.89
N SER A 113 17.42 10.48 -3.76
CA SER A 113 16.81 9.16 -3.94
C SER A 113 15.78 8.78 -2.88
N ALA A 114 15.65 9.54 -1.79
CA ALA A 114 14.65 9.32 -0.75
C ALA A 114 13.21 9.59 -1.24
N GLY A 115 13.05 10.26 -2.39
CA GLY A 115 11.74 10.47 -3.02
C GLY A 115 10.90 11.58 -2.38
N ILE A 116 11.52 12.49 -1.61
CA ILE A 116 10.83 13.67 -1.08
C ILE A 116 10.45 14.59 -2.24
N LEU A 117 9.17 14.95 -2.30
CA LEU A 117 8.65 15.92 -3.27
C LEU A 117 8.93 17.34 -2.78
N PHE A 118 8.55 17.62 -1.54
CA PHE A 118 8.83 18.88 -0.84
C PHE A 118 8.57 18.69 0.66
N HIS A 119 9.04 19.63 1.48
CA HIS A 119 8.78 19.65 2.91
C HIS A 119 8.75 21.08 3.44
N ASN A 120 8.14 21.27 4.59
CA ASN A 120 8.16 22.52 5.36
C ASN A 120 8.32 22.17 6.86
N PRO A 121 8.28 23.15 7.80
CA PRO A 121 8.38 22.88 9.22
C PRO A 121 7.35 21.86 9.77
N ASP A 122 6.17 21.79 9.16
CA ASP A 122 5.02 21.04 9.68
C ASP A 122 4.76 19.71 8.94
N PHE A 123 5.18 19.59 7.69
CA PHE A 123 4.88 18.45 6.82
C PHE A 123 6.07 18.01 5.96
N VAL A 124 6.10 16.72 5.64
CA VAL A 124 6.93 16.14 4.59
C VAL A 124 6.02 15.46 3.58
N VAL A 125 6.21 15.74 2.29
CA VAL A 125 5.51 15.04 1.21
C VAL A 125 6.51 14.19 0.45
N VAL A 126 6.24 12.88 0.37
CA VAL A 126 7.18 11.88 -0.16
C VAL A 126 6.47 10.91 -1.08
N LYS A 127 7.14 10.43 -2.14
CA LYS A 127 6.65 9.34 -2.99
C LYS A 127 6.53 8.05 -2.16
N ASP A 128 5.43 7.32 -2.33
CA ASP A 128 5.29 5.99 -1.72
C ASP A 128 6.31 5.04 -2.38
N ALA A 129 7.11 4.34 -1.58
CA ALA A 129 8.14 3.42 -2.09
C ALA A 129 7.56 2.18 -2.81
N PHE A 130 6.29 1.89 -2.59
CA PHE A 130 5.53 0.78 -3.17
C PHE A 130 4.20 1.31 -3.75
N PRO A 131 4.22 2.19 -4.77
CA PRO A 131 3.05 2.92 -5.25
C PRO A 131 1.94 1.96 -5.70
N LYS A 132 0.65 2.23 -5.39
CA LYS A 132 -0.45 1.31 -5.77
C LYS A 132 -1.20 1.72 -7.05
N ALA A 133 -0.84 2.86 -7.61
CA ALA A 133 -1.27 3.40 -8.90
C ALA A 133 -0.07 4.07 -9.59
N THR A 134 -0.30 4.70 -10.74
CA THR A 134 0.74 5.37 -11.52
C THR A 134 1.49 6.42 -10.72
N VAL A 135 0.78 7.27 -9.98
CA VAL A 135 1.37 8.17 -8.97
C VAL A 135 0.79 7.86 -7.60
N HIS A 136 1.67 7.83 -6.59
CA HIS A 136 1.28 7.63 -5.20
C HIS A 136 2.28 8.32 -4.28
N ALA A 137 1.79 9.23 -3.44
CA ALA A 137 2.56 9.98 -2.46
C ALA A 137 1.89 9.94 -1.09
N LEU A 138 2.66 10.31 -0.07
CA LEU A 138 2.25 10.38 1.33
C LEU A 138 2.56 11.79 1.86
N ILE A 139 1.58 12.41 2.52
CA ILE A 139 1.79 13.57 3.39
C ILE A 139 2.02 13.05 4.80
N LEU A 140 3.11 13.45 5.42
CA LEU A 140 3.53 13.05 6.76
C LEU A 140 3.57 14.30 7.67
N PRO A 141 2.65 14.45 8.63
CA PRO A 141 2.73 15.50 9.64
C PRO A 141 3.96 15.29 10.54
N ARG A 142 4.69 16.37 10.80
CA ARG A 142 5.89 16.40 11.63
C ARG A 142 5.59 16.65 13.11
N ASP A 143 4.36 16.98 13.49
CA ASP A 143 4.03 17.11 14.91
C ASP A 143 4.07 15.73 15.60
N ILE A 144 5.00 15.61 16.56
CA ILE A 144 5.23 14.39 17.33
C ILE A 144 4.00 13.96 18.15
N ARG A 145 3.16 14.92 18.55
CA ARG A 145 1.97 14.66 19.37
C ARG A 145 0.91 13.89 18.59
N VAL A 146 0.89 14.04 17.26
CA VAL A 146 -0.12 13.44 16.38
C VAL A 146 0.40 12.28 15.54
N THR A 147 1.73 12.19 15.33
CA THR A 147 2.31 11.20 14.41
C THR A 147 1.94 9.75 14.75
N HIS A 148 1.65 9.42 16.00
CA HIS A 148 1.28 8.05 16.41
C HIS A 148 -0.20 7.88 16.73
N LEU A 149 -1.02 8.91 16.52
CA LEU A 149 -2.46 8.83 16.71
C LEU A 149 -3.14 8.17 15.50
N HIS A 150 -4.33 7.63 15.74
CA HIS A 150 -5.10 7.01 14.68
C HIS A 150 -5.60 8.07 13.67
N PRO A 151 -5.38 7.89 12.35
CA PRO A 151 -5.66 8.93 11.35
C PRO A 151 -7.12 9.38 11.35
N VAL A 152 -8.06 8.44 11.44
CA VAL A 152 -9.49 8.76 11.43
C VAL A 152 -9.90 9.55 12.67
N GLU A 153 -9.33 9.21 13.84
CA GLU A 153 -9.67 9.88 15.10
C GLU A 153 -9.12 11.30 15.08
N VAL A 154 -7.81 11.44 14.84
CA VAL A 154 -7.13 12.74 14.92
C VAL A 154 -7.63 13.73 13.87
N LEU A 155 -7.93 13.28 12.64
CA LEU A 155 -8.48 14.16 11.61
C LEU A 155 -9.95 14.53 11.87
N SER A 156 -10.67 13.76 12.70
CA SER A 156 -12.05 14.10 13.10
C SER A 156 -12.08 14.98 14.34
N SER A 157 -11.11 14.85 15.25
CA SER A 157 -11.08 15.57 16.53
C SER A 157 -10.24 16.85 16.53
N GLU A 158 -9.33 17.03 15.56
CA GLU A 158 -8.41 18.19 15.51
C GLU A 158 -8.67 19.07 14.26
N PRO A 159 -9.57 20.07 14.33
CA PRO A 159 -9.91 20.91 13.18
C PRO A 159 -8.73 21.69 12.60
N ALA A 160 -7.82 22.15 13.45
CA ALA A 160 -6.63 22.90 13.01
C ALA A 160 -5.69 22.01 12.19
N LEU A 161 -5.43 20.78 12.64
CA LEU A 161 -4.64 19.81 11.87
C LEU A 161 -5.33 19.49 10.55
N LEU A 162 -6.64 19.23 10.56
CA LEU A 162 -7.40 18.92 9.35
C LEU A 162 -7.31 20.06 8.31
N ALA A 163 -7.43 21.32 8.76
CA ALA A 163 -7.29 22.49 7.89
C ALA A 163 -5.89 22.56 7.25
N SER A 164 -4.83 22.41 8.05
CA SER A 164 -3.44 22.41 7.53
C SER A 164 -3.17 21.22 6.60
N VAL A 165 -3.73 20.05 6.89
CA VAL A 165 -3.64 18.86 6.02
C VAL A 165 -4.34 19.11 4.68
N ARG A 166 -5.49 19.80 4.66
CA ARG A 166 -6.18 20.16 3.41
C ARG A 166 -5.36 21.13 2.57
N GLU A 167 -4.76 22.14 3.20
CA GLU A 167 -3.92 23.11 2.49
C GLU A 167 -2.70 22.45 1.84
N ILE A 168 -1.95 21.64 2.60
CA ILE A 168 -0.77 20.95 2.06
C ILE A 168 -1.18 19.89 1.01
N ALA A 169 -2.36 19.28 1.15
CA ALA A 169 -2.92 18.34 0.20
C ALA A 169 -3.23 18.99 -1.15
N THR A 170 -3.74 20.23 -1.17
CA THR A 170 -3.95 20.98 -2.43
C THR A 170 -2.63 21.21 -3.15
N GLN A 171 -1.58 21.66 -2.44
CA GLN A 171 -0.26 21.87 -3.03
C GLN A 171 0.33 20.56 -3.58
N ALA A 172 0.26 19.49 -2.79
CA ALA A 172 0.73 18.18 -3.19
C ALA A 172 -0.05 17.60 -4.38
N ARG A 173 -1.38 17.82 -4.44
CA ARG A 173 -2.24 17.39 -5.55
C ARG A 173 -1.81 18.02 -6.87
N THR A 174 -1.57 19.34 -6.89
CA THR A 174 -1.11 20.03 -8.10
C THR A 174 0.23 19.47 -8.60
N LEU A 175 1.18 19.19 -7.70
CA LEU A 175 2.47 18.58 -8.09
C LEU A 175 2.29 17.15 -8.62
N LEU A 176 1.44 16.35 -7.97
CA LEU A 176 1.19 14.97 -8.40
C LEU A 176 0.43 14.89 -9.72
N ALA A 177 -0.50 15.82 -9.96
CA ALA A 177 -1.23 15.96 -11.22
C ALA A 177 -0.29 16.33 -12.36
N LYS A 178 0.66 17.26 -12.15
CA LYS A 178 1.70 17.59 -13.13
C LYS A 178 2.60 16.39 -13.44
N GLU A 179 2.97 15.59 -12.43
CA GLU A 179 3.75 14.37 -12.65
C GLU A 179 2.94 13.32 -13.43
N LEU A 180 1.66 13.16 -13.12
CA LEU A 180 0.75 12.26 -13.83
C LEU A 180 0.56 12.68 -15.29
N GLN A 181 0.33 13.97 -15.54
CA GLN A 181 0.31 14.57 -16.87
C GLN A 181 1.64 14.30 -17.59
N ARG A 182 2.79 14.56 -16.97
CA ARG A 182 4.11 14.33 -17.58
C ARG A 182 4.31 12.87 -17.99
N ILE A 183 3.84 11.92 -17.19
CA ILE A 183 3.92 10.48 -17.49
C ILE A 183 3.06 10.12 -18.71
N HIS A 184 1.87 10.71 -18.84
CA HIS A 184 0.89 10.34 -19.86
C HIS A 184 0.75 11.32 -21.03
N ALA A 185 1.49 12.42 -21.06
CA ALA A 185 1.36 13.49 -22.06
C ALA A 185 1.46 12.98 -23.50
N ARG A 186 2.29 11.96 -23.74
CA ARG A 186 2.48 11.35 -25.08
C ARG A 186 1.43 10.32 -25.47
N SER A 187 0.48 10.01 -24.59
CA SER A 187 -0.52 8.96 -24.80
C SER A 187 -1.95 9.44 -24.61
N SER A 188 -2.16 10.61 -24.00
CA SER A 188 -3.48 11.25 -23.92
C SER A 188 -3.83 11.97 -25.21
N ALA A 189 -4.99 11.63 -25.78
CA ALA A 189 -5.45 12.25 -27.00
C ALA A 189 -5.77 13.74 -26.77
N MET A 190 -6.32 14.11 -25.60
CA MET A 190 -6.50 15.52 -25.24
C MET A 190 -5.18 16.29 -25.14
N GLU A 191 -4.16 15.72 -24.48
CA GLU A 191 -2.84 16.38 -24.38
C GLU A 191 -2.16 16.50 -25.75
N ILE A 192 -2.19 15.45 -26.57
CA ILE A 192 -1.66 15.48 -27.94
C ILE A 192 -2.39 16.54 -28.78
N ALA A 193 -3.73 16.52 -28.77
CA ALA A 193 -4.53 17.46 -29.55
C ALA A 193 -4.26 18.92 -29.14
N ARG A 194 -4.14 19.17 -27.83
CA ARG A 194 -3.83 20.51 -27.34
C ARG A 194 -2.41 20.94 -27.68
N GLN A 195 -1.42 20.07 -27.52
CA GLN A 195 -0.03 20.37 -27.89
C GLN A 195 0.10 20.67 -29.38
N THR A 196 -0.54 19.88 -30.25
CA THR A 196 -0.58 20.14 -31.70
C THR A 196 -1.26 21.46 -32.03
N ALA A 197 -2.35 21.81 -31.33
CA ALA A 197 -3.01 23.11 -31.53
C ALA A 197 -2.11 24.27 -31.09
N PHE A 198 -1.35 24.11 -29.99
CA PHE A 198 -0.39 25.09 -29.52
C PHE A 198 0.77 25.29 -30.51
N GLU A 199 1.37 24.21 -31.00
CA GLU A 199 2.41 24.25 -32.04
C GLU A 199 1.90 24.93 -33.32
N ALA A 200 0.64 24.69 -33.71
CA ALA A 200 0.04 25.36 -34.85
C ALA A 200 -0.13 26.88 -34.65
N LEU A 201 -0.34 27.35 -33.41
CA LEU A 201 -0.34 28.79 -33.10
C LEU A 201 1.07 29.38 -33.19
N GLU A 202 2.08 28.68 -32.68
CA GLU A 202 3.48 29.11 -32.79
C GLU A 202 3.92 29.19 -34.26
N ASP A 203 3.60 28.17 -35.08
CA ASP A 203 3.88 28.16 -36.51
C ASP A 203 3.17 29.31 -37.25
N ARG A 204 1.96 29.65 -36.82
CA ARG A 204 1.22 30.82 -37.34
C ARG A 204 1.92 32.13 -37.00
N ALA A 205 2.46 32.28 -35.80
CA ALA A 205 3.22 33.49 -35.40
C ALA A 205 4.48 33.70 -36.24
N VAL A 206 5.11 32.63 -36.71
CA VAL A 206 6.25 32.71 -37.63
C VAL A 206 5.83 33.18 -39.03
N THR A 207 4.64 32.79 -39.49
CA THR A 207 4.18 33.02 -40.86
C THR A 207 3.32 34.28 -41.03
N GLU A 208 2.66 34.75 -39.98
CA GLU A 208 1.79 35.93 -39.97
C GLU A 208 2.40 37.06 -39.12
N PRO A 209 2.99 38.10 -39.74
CA PRO A 209 3.54 39.24 -39.02
C PRO A 209 2.46 39.97 -38.20
N GLY A 210 2.71 40.13 -36.90
CA GLY A 210 1.79 40.81 -35.98
C GLY A 210 0.76 39.89 -35.32
N PHE A 211 0.77 38.59 -35.63
CA PHE A 211 0.04 37.60 -34.83
C PHE A 211 0.79 37.33 -33.52
N ASP A 212 0.09 37.47 -32.39
CA ASP A 212 0.59 37.13 -31.06
C ASP A 212 -0.01 35.78 -30.62
N PRO A 213 0.80 34.69 -30.56
CA PRO A 213 0.33 33.37 -30.17
C PRO A 213 -0.07 33.28 -28.69
N ASP A 214 0.41 34.22 -27.87
CA ASP A 214 0.10 34.32 -26.44
C ASP A 214 -1.08 35.27 -26.14
N SER A 215 -1.71 35.83 -27.18
CA SER A 215 -2.91 36.65 -27.02
C SER A 215 -4.07 35.83 -26.41
N GLU A 216 -4.93 36.47 -25.62
CA GLU A 216 -6.09 35.80 -25.02
C GLU A 216 -6.99 35.13 -26.08
N GLU A 217 -7.14 35.79 -27.22
CA GLU A 217 -7.89 35.29 -28.37
C GLU A 217 -7.28 34.00 -28.91
N ALA A 218 -5.96 33.96 -29.14
CA ALA A 218 -5.26 32.76 -29.60
C ALA A 218 -5.33 31.63 -28.57
N MET A 219 -5.04 31.91 -27.30
CA MET A 219 -5.10 30.92 -26.22
C MET A 219 -6.52 30.34 -26.03
N SER A 220 -7.56 31.13 -26.27
CA SER A 220 -8.96 30.67 -26.18
C SER A 220 -9.35 29.65 -27.26
N THR A 221 -8.59 29.55 -28.36
CA THR A 221 -8.82 28.55 -29.42
C THR A 221 -8.28 27.16 -29.10
N LEU A 222 -7.42 27.05 -28.07
CA LEU A 222 -6.80 25.78 -27.71
C LEU A 222 -7.85 24.79 -27.15
N PRO A 223 -7.79 23.51 -27.52
CA PRO A 223 -8.63 22.46 -26.93
C PRO A 223 -8.52 22.44 -25.39
N PRO A 224 -9.57 22.09 -24.65
CA PRO A 224 -9.53 22.08 -23.19
C PRO A 224 -8.45 21.11 -22.67
N HIS A 225 -7.77 21.51 -21.59
CA HIS A 225 -6.88 20.61 -20.87
C HIS A 225 -7.67 19.49 -20.20
N ARG A 226 -7.05 18.32 -20.06
CA ARG A 226 -7.55 17.30 -19.16
C ARG A 226 -7.32 17.72 -17.72
N ASP A 227 -8.35 17.59 -16.89
CA ASP A 227 -8.23 17.82 -15.45
C ASP A 227 -7.54 16.61 -14.78
N TRP A 228 -6.21 16.66 -14.72
CA TRP A 228 -5.41 15.65 -14.03
C TRP A 228 -5.52 15.72 -12.52
N GLU A 229 -5.94 16.86 -11.94
CA GLU A 229 -6.14 16.96 -10.50
C GLU A 229 -7.35 16.16 -10.03
N ALA A 230 -8.43 16.12 -10.83
CA ALA A 230 -9.61 15.33 -10.56
C ALA A 230 -9.33 13.81 -10.46
N ALA A 231 -8.26 13.33 -11.12
CA ALA A 231 -7.84 11.93 -11.06
C ALA A 231 -7.08 11.56 -9.77
N ILE A 232 -6.72 12.54 -8.94
CA ILE A 232 -5.96 12.32 -7.70
C ILE A 232 -6.91 12.24 -6.50
N ARG A 233 -6.95 11.07 -5.89
CA ARG A 233 -7.70 10.80 -4.67
C ARG A 233 -6.84 11.06 -3.45
N ILE A 234 -7.42 11.68 -2.42
CA ILE A 234 -6.72 12.05 -1.19
C ILE A 234 -7.46 11.48 0.00
N GLY A 235 -6.77 10.81 0.91
CA GLY A 235 -7.42 10.19 2.05
C GLY A 235 -6.51 9.36 2.93
N VAL A 236 -7.10 8.74 3.94
CA VAL A 236 -6.41 7.87 4.90
C VAL A 236 -6.99 6.48 4.90
N HIS A 237 -6.19 5.51 5.31
CA HIS A 237 -6.71 4.20 5.64
C HIS A 237 -7.33 4.21 7.04
N SER A 238 -8.55 3.70 7.15
CA SER A 238 -9.27 3.46 8.41
C SER A 238 -8.53 2.52 9.37
N ARG A 239 -7.62 1.68 8.88
CA ARG A 239 -6.65 0.94 9.71
C ARG A 239 -5.25 1.04 9.06
N PRO A 240 -4.39 1.96 9.50
CA PRO A 240 -3.12 2.24 8.81
C PRO A 240 -2.12 1.08 8.94
N SER A 241 -1.37 0.81 7.87
CA SER A 241 -0.32 -0.23 7.86
C SER A 241 1.00 0.24 8.47
N MET A 242 1.25 1.55 8.48
CA MET A 242 2.42 2.19 9.10
C MET A 242 2.00 2.92 10.37
N SER A 243 2.91 3.05 11.34
CA SER A 243 2.62 3.62 12.66
C SER A 243 2.72 5.14 12.73
N ASN A 244 3.32 5.78 11.73
CA ASN A 244 3.31 7.22 11.61
C ASN A 244 2.08 7.65 10.80
N LEU A 245 1.41 8.72 11.21
CA LEU A 245 0.29 9.33 10.51
C LEU A 245 0.71 9.69 9.08
N HIS A 246 -0.07 9.22 8.11
CA HIS A 246 0.15 9.48 6.69
C HIS A 246 -1.17 9.64 5.96
N VAL A 247 -1.23 10.63 5.08
CA VAL A 247 -2.35 10.85 4.16
C VAL A 247 -1.88 10.49 2.76
N HIS A 248 -2.62 9.60 2.11
CA HIS A 248 -2.35 9.17 0.75
C HIS A 248 -2.81 10.22 -0.25
N LEU A 249 -2.00 10.48 -1.27
CA LEU A 249 -2.43 11.05 -2.55
C LEU A 249 -2.13 10.03 -3.64
N ILE A 250 -3.15 9.55 -4.33
CA ILE A 250 -3.02 8.42 -5.26
C ILE A 250 -3.88 8.66 -6.50
N SER A 251 -3.36 8.36 -7.69
CA SER A 251 -4.18 8.38 -8.90
C SER A 251 -5.17 7.22 -8.93
N GLU A 252 -6.33 7.44 -9.55
CA GLU A 252 -7.44 6.48 -9.57
C GLU A 252 -7.17 5.20 -10.39
N ASP A 253 -6.17 5.19 -11.27
CA ASP A 253 -5.93 4.13 -12.26
C ASP A 253 -5.62 2.76 -11.65
N MET A 254 -5.05 2.71 -10.44
CA MET A 254 -4.61 1.49 -9.77
C MET A 254 -3.67 0.62 -10.65
N HIS A 255 -2.93 1.25 -11.57
CA HIS A 255 -1.98 0.60 -12.46
C HIS A 255 -0.59 0.62 -11.81
N SER A 256 -0.17 -0.52 -11.26
CA SER A 256 1.16 -0.62 -10.64
C SER A 256 1.67 -2.07 -10.53
N PRO A 257 2.99 -2.29 -10.65
CA PRO A 257 3.61 -3.58 -10.33
C PRO A 257 3.55 -3.93 -8.83
N PHE A 258 3.33 -2.96 -7.94
CA PHE A 258 3.21 -3.16 -6.49
C PHE A 258 1.77 -3.44 -6.02
N LEU A 259 0.78 -3.30 -6.91
CA LEU A 259 -0.56 -3.83 -6.69
C LEU A 259 -0.54 -5.36 -6.89
N LYS A 260 -0.26 -6.08 -5.80
CA LYS A 260 0.05 -7.53 -5.81
C LYS A 260 -1.03 -8.41 -5.18
N LYS A 261 -1.94 -7.84 -4.39
CA LYS A 261 -2.89 -8.60 -3.58
C LYS A 261 -4.24 -7.90 -3.56
N LYS A 262 -5.30 -8.69 -3.35
CA LYS A 262 -6.67 -8.23 -3.12
C LYS A 262 -6.76 -7.11 -2.07
N ALA A 263 -6.10 -7.31 -0.93
CA ALA A 263 -6.09 -6.30 0.14
C ALA A 263 -5.47 -4.96 -0.29
N HIS A 264 -4.47 -4.96 -1.19
CA HIS A 264 -3.91 -3.70 -1.70
C HIS A 264 -4.91 -2.95 -2.59
N TYR A 265 -5.77 -3.66 -3.32
CA TYR A 265 -6.77 -3.01 -4.17
C TYR A 265 -7.94 -2.49 -3.34
N ASN A 266 -8.47 -3.36 -2.46
CA ASN A 266 -9.61 -3.02 -1.62
C ASN A 266 -9.28 -1.96 -0.57
N SER A 267 -8.02 -1.82 -0.15
CA SER A 267 -7.64 -0.75 0.79
C SER A 267 -7.87 0.64 0.21
N PHE A 268 -7.85 0.80 -1.12
CA PHE A 268 -8.13 2.07 -1.80
C PHE A 268 -9.51 2.10 -2.48
N ASN A 269 -10.13 0.96 -2.78
CA ASN A 269 -11.38 0.90 -3.56
C ASN A 269 -12.55 0.31 -2.74
N SER A 270 -12.53 0.55 -1.42
CA SER A 270 -13.64 0.24 -0.52
C SER A 270 -13.71 1.30 0.57
N TRP A 271 -14.68 1.16 1.48
CA TRP A 271 -14.85 2.00 2.67
C TRP A 271 -13.63 2.01 3.60
N PHE A 272 -12.65 1.13 3.37
CA PHE A 272 -11.38 1.15 4.06
C PHE A 272 -10.60 2.44 3.82
N PHE A 273 -10.76 3.07 2.65
CA PHE A 273 -10.20 4.37 2.31
C PHE A 273 -11.20 5.46 2.68
N VAL A 274 -10.79 6.40 3.53
CA VAL A 274 -11.60 7.54 3.96
C VAL A 274 -11.08 8.78 3.24
N GLY A 275 -11.91 9.40 2.40
CA GLY A 275 -11.58 10.62 1.68
C GLY A 275 -11.29 11.79 2.63
N LEU A 276 -10.33 12.64 2.27
CA LEU A 276 -9.97 13.82 3.08
C LEU A 276 -11.13 14.85 3.15
N ASP A 277 -11.96 14.86 2.12
CA ASP A 277 -13.19 15.66 2.01
C ASP A 277 -14.33 15.15 2.89
N GLU A 278 -14.30 13.88 3.31
CA GLU A 278 -15.30 13.30 4.22
C GLU A 278 -15.13 13.73 5.67
N PHE A 279 -13.96 14.25 6.06
CA PHE A 279 -13.67 14.65 7.44
C PHE A 279 -14.30 16.01 7.82
N PRO A 280 -14.67 16.23 9.08
CA PRO A 280 -14.67 15.25 10.18
C PRO A 280 -15.78 14.20 9.99
N LEU A 281 -15.50 12.95 10.38
CA LEU A 281 -16.52 11.90 10.33
C LEU A 281 -17.55 12.09 11.44
N ARG A 282 -18.74 11.49 11.24
CA ARG A 282 -19.77 11.41 12.29
C ARG A 282 -19.31 10.50 13.43
N GLU A 283 -19.75 10.79 14.65
CA GLU A 283 -19.40 10.02 15.85
C GLU A 283 -19.85 8.55 15.80
N ASP A 284 -20.83 8.20 14.96
CA ASP A 284 -21.35 6.84 14.78
C ASP A 284 -20.75 6.10 13.57
N ASP A 285 -19.76 6.68 12.89
CA ASP A 285 -19.18 6.11 11.67
C ASP A 285 -18.36 4.85 11.97
N GLY A 286 -18.74 3.74 11.33
CA GLY A 286 -18.09 2.43 11.50
C GLY A 286 -16.62 2.34 11.08
N ARG A 287 -16.07 3.40 10.47
CA ARG A 287 -14.65 3.52 10.10
C ARG A 287 -13.78 4.06 11.25
N ILE A 288 -14.41 4.60 12.30
CA ILE A 288 -13.74 5.02 13.54
C ILE A 288 -13.38 3.76 14.36
N PRO A 289 -12.15 3.66 14.90
CA PRO A 289 -11.78 2.56 15.77
C PRO A 289 -12.73 2.40 16.96
N GLY A 290 -13.07 1.16 17.30
CA GLY A 290 -13.98 0.85 18.41
C GLY A 290 -15.47 0.88 18.04
N ILE A 291 -15.85 1.47 16.90
CA ILE A 291 -17.24 1.45 16.43
C ILE A 291 -17.50 0.18 15.60
N ALA A 292 -18.50 -0.59 16.01
CA ALA A 292 -18.90 -1.81 15.34
C ALA A 292 -19.63 -1.47 14.02
N GLY A 293 -18.88 -1.39 12.92
CA GLY A 293 -19.46 -1.18 11.59
C GLY A 293 -18.65 -1.73 10.43
N MET A 294 -17.40 -2.13 10.65
CA MET A 294 -16.53 -2.64 9.60
C MET A 294 -16.37 -4.15 9.69
N GLY A 295 -17.13 -4.87 8.85
CA GLY A 295 -16.72 -6.20 8.40
C GLY A 295 -15.35 -6.12 7.70
N ASP A 296 -14.77 -7.28 7.37
CA ASP A 296 -13.46 -7.32 6.69
C ASP A 296 -13.59 -6.86 5.22
N THR A 297 -13.70 -5.54 5.01
CA THR A 297 -13.84 -4.89 3.69
C THR A 297 -12.68 -5.24 2.77
N LEU A 298 -11.50 -5.50 3.33
CA LEU A 298 -10.33 -5.97 2.58
C LEU A 298 -10.55 -7.37 2.00
N LYS A 299 -11.36 -8.22 2.64
CA LYS A 299 -11.79 -9.53 2.13
C LYS A 299 -13.06 -9.46 1.27
N GLY A 300 -13.73 -8.31 1.15
CA GLY A 300 -14.90 -8.10 0.29
C GLY A 300 -14.58 -8.21 -1.20
N ASP A 301 -15.59 -8.35 -2.05
CA ASP A 301 -15.41 -8.46 -3.50
C ASP A 301 -14.62 -7.29 -4.11
N MET A 302 -13.80 -7.57 -5.13
CA MET A 302 -13.07 -6.53 -5.86
C MET A 302 -13.93 -5.99 -7.00
N VAL A 303 -14.35 -4.74 -6.88
CA VAL A 303 -15.17 -4.04 -7.87
C VAL A 303 -14.32 -3.00 -8.58
N CYS A 304 -14.34 -2.98 -9.92
CA CYS A 304 -13.57 -2.01 -10.69
C CYS A 304 -14.00 -0.58 -10.37
N TRP A 305 -13.01 0.28 -10.12
CA TRP A 305 -13.19 1.69 -9.78
C TRP A 305 -13.91 2.48 -10.89
N ARG A 306 -13.70 2.09 -12.16
CA ARG A 306 -14.23 2.79 -13.33
C ARG A 306 -15.56 2.23 -13.81
N CYS A 307 -15.60 0.96 -14.21
CA CYS A 307 -16.79 0.35 -14.83
C CYS A 307 -17.69 -0.42 -13.85
N GLN A 308 -17.35 -0.47 -12.56
CA GLN A 308 -18.13 -1.17 -11.52
C GLN A 308 -18.31 -2.68 -11.73
N LYS A 309 -17.54 -3.30 -12.64
CA LYS A 309 -17.53 -4.75 -12.80
C LYS A 309 -16.95 -5.43 -11.57
N ASN A 310 -17.65 -6.45 -11.06
CA ASN A 310 -17.22 -7.24 -9.91
C ASN A 310 -16.37 -8.46 -10.36
N PHE A 311 -15.22 -8.65 -9.72
CA PHE A 311 -14.26 -9.74 -9.94
C PHE A 311 -14.18 -10.73 -8.77
N SER A 312 -14.96 -10.52 -7.72
CA SER A 312 -15.00 -11.28 -6.47
C SER A 312 -13.60 -11.54 -5.90
N ASN A 313 -13.08 -12.77 -6.04
CA ASN A 313 -11.75 -13.18 -5.57
C ASN A 313 -10.72 -13.37 -6.71
N LYS A 314 -11.06 -13.04 -7.95
CA LYS A 314 -10.24 -13.32 -9.14
C LYS A 314 -9.25 -12.18 -9.43
N PHE A 315 -8.23 -12.04 -8.59
CA PHE A 315 -7.26 -10.92 -8.67
C PHE A 315 -6.52 -10.84 -10.01
N LYS A 316 -6.19 -11.98 -10.62
CA LYS A 316 -5.54 -12.02 -11.94
C LYS A 316 -6.42 -11.37 -13.01
N GLN A 317 -7.72 -11.70 -13.03
CA GLN A 317 -8.67 -11.13 -13.99
C GLN A 317 -8.88 -9.62 -13.75
N LEU A 318 -8.89 -9.19 -12.48
CA LEU A 318 -8.92 -7.77 -12.16
C LEU A 318 -7.67 -7.07 -12.71
N LYS A 319 -6.47 -7.62 -12.53
CA LYS A 319 -5.23 -7.02 -13.06
C LYS A 319 -5.24 -6.88 -14.58
N GLU A 320 -5.66 -7.93 -15.29
CA GLU A 320 -5.81 -7.90 -16.76
C GLU A 320 -6.83 -6.84 -17.19
N HIS A 321 -7.90 -6.69 -16.42
CA HIS A 321 -8.91 -5.66 -16.66
C HIS A 321 -8.40 -4.25 -16.37
N LEU A 322 -7.70 -4.01 -15.26
CA LEU A 322 -7.10 -2.70 -14.92
C LEU A 322 -6.08 -2.27 -15.98
N GLU A 323 -5.35 -3.20 -16.59
CA GLU A 323 -4.46 -2.91 -17.71
C GLU A 323 -5.24 -2.38 -18.93
N ALA A 324 -6.39 -3.00 -19.25
CA ALA A 324 -7.26 -2.53 -20.33
C ALA A 324 -7.91 -1.19 -20.00
N GLU A 325 -8.42 -1.02 -18.77
CA GLU A 325 -9.01 0.23 -18.30
C GLU A 325 -7.99 1.36 -18.34
N HIS A 326 -6.76 1.14 -17.89
CA HIS A 326 -5.68 2.11 -17.94
C HIS A 326 -5.40 2.57 -19.37
N ARG A 327 -5.30 1.64 -20.35
CA ARG A 327 -5.11 2.01 -21.76
C ARG A 327 -6.23 2.88 -22.33
N GLU A 328 -7.47 2.68 -21.92
CA GLU A 328 -8.59 3.52 -22.36
C GLU A 328 -8.69 4.82 -21.57
N TRP A 329 -8.31 4.80 -20.29
CA TRP A 329 -8.34 5.96 -19.41
C TRP A 329 -7.24 6.97 -19.77
N ILE A 330 -6.04 6.53 -20.16
CA ILE A 330 -4.99 7.46 -20.59
C ILE A 330 -5.34 8.17 -21.89
N LYS A 331 -6.14 7.56 -22.78
CA LYS A 331 -6.51 8.14 -24.08
C LYS A 331 -7.44 9.33 -23.96
N ILE A 332 -8.24 9.38 -22.88
CA ILE A 332 -9.04 10.57 -22.56
C ILE A 332 -8.07 11.75 -22.47
#